data_AF-A0A0R0E8H5-F1
#
_entry.id   AF-A0A0R0E8H5-F1
#
_cell.length_a   1.000
_cell.length_b   1.000
_cell.length_c   1.000
_cell.angle_alpha   90.00
_cell.angle_beta   90.00
_cell.angle_gamma   90.00
#
_symmetry.space_group_name_H-M   'P 1'
#
loop_
_entity.id
_entity.type
_entity.pdbx_description
1 polymer ?
#
loop_
_entity_poly.entity_id
_entity_poly.type
_entity_poly.pdbx_seq_one_letter_code
_entity_poly.pdbx_strand_id
1 'polypeptide(L)'
;MNFPKCPQPRTPSSPSSYIPPHRTQLHPRMISLYSSSSSSLKYPNPNNKPHNAKCLLFFFALLFFTAPFLFYLFSTALQLYSSPKFADSRPYSFALALRAGPHALRLSVFHFLGPARALLAAAHSAAASPGFQAAPDALRGAVMELIEFAKGRVPMMEWGNTMVRLDATEELEGLGAEEAEKVLECFRQALRVSGFLFMDEWARVISGEEQGISSWVAVNYALGNLGREPQETTGIVELGGASLQVTSAKLNADIAQSLHTIRLSGVMYNLYTRSLPQLGQARVSVGSG
;
A
#
# COMPACT_ATOMS: atom_id res chain seq x y z
N MET A 1 4.54 -50.61 -1.67
CA MET A 1 4.12 -51.49 -2.78
C MET A 1 3.97 -50.64 -4.04
N ASN A 2 4.27 -51.22 -5.19
CA ASN A 2 4.00 -50.77 -6.58
C ASN A 2 4.43 -49.35 -7.03
N PHE A 3 5.46 -49.32 -7.89
CA PHE A 3 5.89 -48.26 -8.82
C PHE A 3 5.14 -48.43 -10.20
N PRO A 4 5.53 -47.88 -11.39
CA PRO A 4 6.60 -46.93 -11.78
C PRO A 4 6.19 -45.79 -12.77
N LYS A 5 7.19 -45.14 -13.42
CA LYS A 5 7.12 -43.96 -14.32
C LYS A 5 7.44 -44.31 -15.81
N CYS A 6 6.93 -43.51 -16.77
CA CYS A 6 7.56 -43.06 -18.05
C CYS A 6 8.13 -44.12 -19.06
N PRO A 7 8.69 -43.80 -20.27
CA PRO A 7 9.02 -42.48 -20.88
C PRO A 7 8.59 -42.26 -22.38
N GLN A 8 9.10 -41.17 -22.98
CA GLN A 8 9.09 -40.76 -24.41
C GLN A 8 10.39 -41.21 -25.17
N PRO A 9 10.77 -40.72 -26.38
CA PRO A 9 10.08 -40.59 -27.68
C PRO A 9 10.94 -41.14 -28.88
N ARG A 10 10.50 -40.96 -30.15
CA ARG A 10 11.29 -41.13 -31.41
C ARG A 10 10.80 -40.12 -32.47
N THR A 11 11.54 -39.07 -32.86
CA THR A 11 12.69 -38.92 -33.82
C THR A 11 12.30 -38.75 -35.31
N PRO A 12 13.05 -37.97 -36.13
CA PRO A 12 12.43 -37.05 -37.09
C PRO A 12 12.87 -37.22 -38.57
N SER A 13 12.33 -36.36 -39.45
CA SER A 13 12.84 -36.09 -40.80
C SER A 13 12.94 -34.59 -41.10
N SER A 14 13.94 -34.19 -41.87
CA SER A 14 14.28 -32.81 -42.31
C SER A 14 14.94 -32.92 -43.70
N PRO A 15 15.46 -31.86 -44.36
CA PRO A 15 15.31 -30.41 -44.13
C PRO A 15 14.92 -29.63 -45.41
N SER A 16 14.65 -28.32 -45.28
CA SER A 16 15.02 -27.33 -46.31
C SER A 16 15.09 -25.94 -45.66
N SER A 17 16.03 -25.09 -46.09
CA SER A 17 16.38 -23.84 -45.38
C SER A 17 16.29 -22.61 -46.29
N TYR A 18 15.70 -21.53 -45.78
CA TYR A 18 16.01 -20.18 -46.25
C TYR A 18 15.93 -19.16 -45.11
N ILE A 19 16.78 -18.13 -45.17
CA ILE A 19 16.98 -17.12 -44.12
C ILE A 19 16.56 -15.74 -44.68
N PRO A 20 15.79 -14.93 -43.95
CA PRO A 20 15.11 -13.76 -44.54
C PRO A 20 16.01 -12.52 -44.68
N PRO A 21 15.86 -11.73 -45.75
CA PRO A 21 16.51 -10.43 -45.88
C PRO A 21 15.73 -9.32 -45.14
N HIS A 22 16.36 -8.71 -44.14
CA HIS A 22 15.87 -7.48 -43.51
C HIS A 22 16.21 -6.26 -44.37
N ARG A 23 15.21 -5.64 -45.04
CA ARG A 23 15.17 -4.17 -45.26
C ARG A 23 13.85 -3.63 -45.83
N THR A 24 13.49 -2.48 -45.29
CA THR A 24 12.67 -1.39 -45.86
C THR A 24 12.60 -1.30 -47.40
N GLN A 25 11.38 -1.27 -47.97
CA GLN A 25 10.94 -0.28 -48.97
C GLN A 25 9.43 -0.36 -49.25
N LEU A 26 8.84 0.72 -49.78
CA LEU A 26 7.40 0.83 -50.06
C LEU A 26 7.03 0.17 -51.40
N HIS A 27 5.78 -0.31 -51.52
CA HIS A 27 5.26 -0.92 -52.75
C HIS A 27 4.61 0.12 -53.69
N PRO A 28 5.14 0.36 -54.91
CA PRO A 28 4.55 1.30 -55.85
C PRO A 28 3.38 0.69 -56.66
N ARG A 29 2.20 1.29 -56.57
CA ARG A 29 1.07 1.19 -57.53
C ARG A 29 0.43 2.58 -57.60
N MET A 30 0.19 3.20 -58.76
CA MET A 30 0.38 2.76 -60.15
C MET A 30 1.29 3.72 -60.94
N ILE A 31 2.04 3.19 -61.90
CA ILE A 31 2.76 3.96 -62.94
C ILE A 31 2.31 3.46 -64.31
N SER A 32 1.57 4.29 -65.04
CA SER A 32 1.49 4.32 -66.52
C SER A 32 0.69 5.57 -66.96
N LEU A 33 0.60 5.81 -68.28
CA LEU A 33 -0.03 6.98 -68.93
C LEU A 33 0.79 8.29 -68.97
N TYR A 34 2.02 8.20 -69.47
CA TYR A 34 2.67 9.32 -70.17
C TYR A 34 3.39 8.83 -71.43
N SER A 35 2.75 8.98 -72.60
CA SER A 35 3.38 8.76 -73.91
C SER A 35 2.55 9.40 -75.04
N SER A 36 3.10 10.45 -75.68
CA SER A 36 2.54 11.17 -76.86
C SER A 36 1.20 11.93 -76.64
N SER A 37 0.93 13.07 -77.31
CA SER A 37 1.72 13.82 -78.31
C SER A 37 1.36 15.33 -78.38
N SER A 38 2.30 16.11 -78.92
CA SER A 38 2.11 17.34 -79.73
C SER A 38 1.35 18.58 -79.18
N SER A 39 2.13 19.65 -78.90
CA SER A 39 1.87 21.09 -79.21
C SER A 39 0.59 21.78 -78.67
N SER A 40 0.57 23.02 -78.16
CA SER A 40 1.41 24.23 -78.35
C SER A 40 1.09 25.28 -77.22
N LEU A 41 1.63 26.51 -77.04
CA LEU A 41 2.77 27.30 -77.55
C LEU A 41 2.93 28.57 -76.64
N LYS A 42 4.16 29.03 -76.30
CA LYS A 42 4.52 30.37 -75.74
C LYS A 42 4.00 30.73 -74.31
N TYR A 43 4.61 31.59 -73.47
CA TYR A 43 5.94 32.26 -73.37
C TYR A 43 6.29 32.46 -71.85
N PRO A 44 7.55 32.77 -71.44
CA PRO A 44 8.00 32.66 -70.03
C PRO A 44 8.36 33.99 -69.28
N ASN A 45 8.88 33.83 -68.04
CA ASN A 45 9.72 34.76 -67.23
C ASN A 45 8.98 35.62 -66.13
N PRO A 46 9.67 36.23 -65.13
CA PRO A 46 10.14 35.55 -63.90
C PRO A 46 9.76 36.21 -62.56
N ASN A 47 9.87 35.46 -61.45
CA ASN A 47 10.39 36.00 -60.17
C ASN A 47 10.75 34.90 -59.14
N ASN A 48 12.02 34.80 -58.74
CA ASN A 48 12.45 33.92 -57.64
C ASN A 48 12.59 34.73 -56.34
N LYS A 49 11.89 34.31 -55.27
CA LYS A 49 12.15 34.73 -53.89
C LYS A 49 12.37 33.49 -53.01
N PRO A 50 13.27 33.51 -52.02
CA PRO A 50 13.80 32.30 -51.40
C PRO A 50 12.75 31.52 -50.58
N HIS A 51 12.51 30.27 -50.99
CA HIS A 51 11.53 29.37 -50.36
C HIS A 51 11.94 28.97 -48.93
N ASN A 52 13.24 28.96 -48.64
CA ASN A 52 13.82 28.40 -47.42
C ASN A 52 13.33 29.10 -46.13
N ALA A 53 13.15 30.43 -46.17
CA ALA A 53 12.69 31.21 -45.02
C ALA A 53 11.26 30.81 -44.58
N LYS A 54 10.38 30.48 -45.54
CA LYS A 54 9.02 30.00 -45.23
C LYS A 54 9.05 28.62 -44.57
N CYS A 55 9.89 27.72 -45.07
CA CYS A 55 10.05 26.37 -44.52
C CYS A 55 10.53 26.40 -43.06
N LEU A 56 11.56 27.22 -42.77
CA LEU A 56 12.06 27.40 -41.40
C LEU A 56 10.97 27.92 -40.45
N LEU A 57 10.18 28.90 -40.90
CA LEU A 57 9.09 29.49 -40.12
C LEU A 57 7.98 28.47 -39.84
N PHE A 58 7.64 27.59 -40.80
CA PHE A 58 6.74 26.45 -40.56
C PHE A 58 7.28 25.46 -39.53
N PHE A 59 8.58 25.13 -39.54
CA PHE A 59 9.18 24.26 -38.51
C PHE A 59 9.13 24.90 -37.12
N PHE A 60 9.47 26.20 -37.00
CA PHE A 60 9.37 26.91 -35.73
C PHE A 60 7.92 27.00 -35.23
N ALA A 61 6.96 27.33 -36.09
CA ALA A 61 5.54 27.35 -35.73
C ALA A 61 5.04 25.96 -35.29
N LEU A 62 5.38 24.90 -36.04
CA LEU A 62 5.00 23.54 -35.69
C LEU A 62 5.56 23.14 -34.32
N LEU A 63 6.83 23.44 -34.02
CA LEU A 63 7.43 23.17 -32.71
C LEU A 63 6.76 23.99 -31.60
N PHE A 64 6.49 25.28 -31.86
CA PHE A 64 5.91 26.21 -30.89
C PHE A 64 4.44 25.89 -30.54
N PHE A 65 3.69 25.22 -31.42
CA PHE A 65 2.34 24.73 -31.12
C PHE A 65 2.30 23.28 -30.63
N THR A 66 3.15 22.39 -31.16
CA THR A 66 3.16 20.97 -30.74
C THR A 66 3.79 20.74 -29.38
N ALA A 67 4.87 21.44 -29.02
CA ALA A 67 5.53 21.23 -27.73
C ALA A 67 4.64 21.63 -26.52
N PRO A 68 3.95 22.78 -26.50
CA PRO A 68 3.00 23.10 -25.42
C PRO A 68 1.78 22.17 -25.41
N PHE A 69 1.29 21.73 -26.58
CA PHE A 69 0.18 20.79 -26.66
C PHE A 69 0.55 19.41 -26.10
N LEU A 70 1.73 18.88 -26.45
CA LEU A 70 2.27 17.64 -25.89
C LEU A 70 2.58 17.77 -24.40
N PHE A 71 3.12 18.92 -23.95
CA PHE A 71 3.33 19.19 -22.53
C PHE A 71 2.02 19.28 -21.75
N TYR A 72 0.97 19.87 -22.32
CA TYR A 72 -0.37 19.92 -21.73
C TYR A 72 -1.02 18.52 -21.67
N LEU A 73 -0.94 17.73 -22.75
CA LEU A 73 -1.39 16.33 -22.75
C LEU A 73 -0.63 15.48 -21.73
N PHE A 74 0.69 15.62 -21.65
CA PHE A 74 1.50 14.90 -20.66
C PHE A 74 1.16 15.34 -19.23
N SER A 75 1.02 16.64 -18.98
CA SER A 75 0.69 17.19 -17.66
C SER A 75 -0.71 16.77 -17.20
N THR A 76 -1.71 16.82 -18.09
CA THR A 76 -3.07 16.37 -17.77
C THR A 76 -3.15 14.86 -17.61
N ALA A 77 -2.44 14.08 -18.44
CA ALA A 77 -2.31 12.63 -18.23
C ALA A 77 -1.63 12.32 -16.88
N LEU A 78 -0.54 13.00 -16.54
CA LEU A 78 0.17 12.79 -15.27
C LEU A 78 -0.69 13.19 -14.07
N GLN A 79 -1.49 14.26 -14.17
CA GLN A 79 -2.49 14.64 -13.16
C GLN A 79 -3.63 13.62 -13.03
N LEU A 80 -4.06 13.00 -14.13
CA LEU A 80 -5.08 11.94 -14.10
C LEU A 80 -4.53 10.63 -13.50
N TYR A 81 -3.33 10.19 -13.91
CA TYR A 81 -2.65 9.02 -13.33
C TYR A 81 -2.28 9.22 -11.85
N SER A 82 -1.92 10.45 -11.45
CA SER A 82 -1.65 10.81 -10.04
C SER A 82 -2.92 11.16 -9.25
N SER A 83 -4.10 11.08 -9.87
CA SER A 83 -5.35 11.43 -9.21
C SER A 83 -5.76 10.31 -8.25
N PRO A 84 -6.02 10.60 -6.94
CA PRO A 84 -6.49 9.58 -6.01
C PRO A 84 -7.84 8.97 -6.42
N LYS A 85 -8.59 9.62 -7.32
CA LYS A 85 -9.82 9.07 -7.92
C LYS A 85 -9.62 7.83 -8.80
N PHE A 86 -8.39 7.55 -9.25
CA PHE A 86 -8.05 6.35 -10.03
C PHE A 86 -7.10 5.39 -9.30
N ALA A 87 -6.51 5.80 -8.17
CA ALA A 87 -5.64 4.96 -7.36
C ALA A 87 -6.39 3.79 -6.70
N ASP A 88 -7.51 4.08 -6.03
CA ASP A 88 -8.37 3.07 -5.39
C ASP A 88 -9.31 2.37 -6.40
N SER A 89 -8.69 1.73 -7.39
CA SER A 89 -9.39 0.87 -8.37
C SER A 89 -9.75 -0.51 -7.82
N ARG A 90 -9.27 -0.88 -6.62
CA ARG A 90 -9.62 -2.15 -5.97
C ARG A 90 -10.97 -2.03 -5.23
N PRO A 91 -11.95 -2.90 -5.48
CA PRO A 91 -13.21 -2.91 -4.74
C PRO A 91 -13.07 -3.47 -3.31
N TYR A 92 -11.93 -4.05 -2.97
CA TYR A 92 -11.60 -4.56 -1.63
C TYR A 92 -10.10 -4.40 -1.31
N SER A 93 -9.76 -4.48 -0.02
CA SER A 93 -8.37 -4.56 0.45
C SER A 93 -8.28 -5.29 1.79
N PHE A 94 -7.08 -5.76 2.13
CA PHE A 94 -6.81 -6.42 3.40
C PHE A 94 -5.81 -5.64 4.25
N ALA A 95 -5.79 -5.92 5.55
CA ALA A 95 -4.77 -5.45 6.50
C ALA A 95 -4.55 -6.48 7.60
N LEU A 96 -3.31 -6.60 8.09
CA LEU A 96 -2.95 -7.45 9.22
C LEU A 96 -2.39 -6.59 10.35
N ALA A 97 -2.96 -6.73 11.55
CA ALA A 97 -2.40 -6.16 12.77
C ALA A 97 -1.96 -7.28 13.71
N LEU A 98 -0.65 -7.38 13.95
CA LEU A 98 -0.06 -8.22 14.98
C LEU A 98 0.13 -7.37 16.25
N ARG A 99 -0.48 -7.77 17.36
CA ARG A 99 -0.19 -7.21 18.69
C ARG A 99 0.71 -8.18 19.45
N ALA A 100 1.90 -7.73 19.81
CA ALA A 100 2.82 -8.49 20.64
C ALA A 100 2.59 -8.12 22.12
N GLY A 101 2.08 -9.08 22.90
CA GLY A 101 1.96 -8.97 24.36
C GLY A 101 2.95 -9.89 25.09
N PRO A 102 3.10 -9.74 26.41
CA PRO A 102 4.12 -10.46 27.18
C PRO A 102 3.93 -11.99 27.16
N HIS A 103 2.69 -12.47 27.29
CA HIS A 103 2.38 -13.90 27.43
C HIS A 103 1.87 -14.57 26.14
N ALA A 104 1.33 -13.79 25.20
CA ALA A 104 0.83 -14.30 23.91
C ALA A 104 0.90 -13.22 22.81
N LEU A 105 1.03 -13.67 21.58
CA LEU A 105 0.85 -12.87 20.37
C LEU A 105 -0.60 -12.96 19.89
N ARG A 106 -1.10 -11.90 19.25
CA ARG A 106 -2.44 -11.89 18.63
C ARG A 106 -2.37 -11.27 17.24
N LEU A 107 -2.90 -11.93 16.23
CA LEU A 107 -3.00 -11.37 14.86
C LEU A 107 -4.47 -11.23 14.46
N SER A 108 -4.81 -10.06 13.94
CA SER A 108 -6.12 -9.75 13.36
C SER A 108 -5.99 -9.49 11.86
N VAL A 109 -6.73 -10.26 11.06
CA VAL A 109 -6.93 -10.09 9.61
C VAL A 109 -8.20 -9.27 9.41
N PHE A 110 -8.09 -8.11 8.77
CA PHE A 110 -9.21 -7.27 8.39
C PHE A 110 -9.43 -7.32 6.87
N HIS A 111 -10.68 -7.43 6.44
CA HIS A 111 -11.11 -7.37 5.04
C HIS A 111 -12.06 -6.19 4.86
N PHE A 112 -11.64 -5.21 4.05
CA PHE A 112 -12.40 -4.00 3.78
C PHE A 112 -12.91 -3.97 2.33
N LEU A 113 -14.07 -3.35 2.14
CA LEU A 113 -14.70 -3.07 0.86
C LEU A 113 -14.74 -1.56 0.59
N GLY A 114 -14.68 -1.21 -0.70
CA GLY A 114 -14.70 0.17 -1.18
C GLY A 114 -13.37 0.92 -1.05
N PRO A 115 -13.30 2.13 -1.61
CA PRO A 115 -12.11 2.98 -1.54
C PRO A 115 -11.76 3.35 -0.10
N ALA A 116 -10.48 3.65 0.16
CA ALA A 116 -9.94 4.10 1.43
C ALA A 116 -10.34 3.23 2.66
N ARG A 117 -10.56 1.93 2.46
CA ARG A 117 -11.02 0.96 3.49
C ARG A 117 -12.36 1.32 4.16
N ALA A 118 -13.29 1.92 3.40
CA ALA A 118 -14.55 2.45 3.92
C ALA A 118 -15.36 1.47 4.79
N LEU A 119 -15.58 0.23 4.33
CA LEU A 119 -16.47 -0.75 5.01
C LEU A 119 -15.72 -2.04 5.40
N LEU A 120 -15.60 -2.34 6.69
CA LEU A 120 -15.09 -3.61 7.20
C LEU A 120 -16.13 -4.72 6.97
N ALA A 121 -15.88 -5.63 6.03
CA ALA A 121 -16.78 -6.74 5.71
C ALA A 121 -16.50 -8.01 6.51
N ALA A 122 -15.26 -8.22 6.97
CA ALA A 122 -14.93 -9.30 7.89
C ALA A 122 -13.68 -8.97 8.72
N ALA A 123 -13.64 -9.46 9.96
CA ALA A 123 -12.45 -9.52 10.77
C ALA A 123 -12.27 -10.94 11.33
N HIS A 124 -11.06 -11.48 11.25
CA HIS A 124 -10.69 -12.78 11.81
C HIS A 124 -9.48 -12.61 12.71
N SER A 125 -9.46 -13.21 13.89
CA SER A 125 -8.30 -13.14 14.79
C SER A 125 -7.85 -14.51 15.26
N ALA A 126 -6.55 -14.64 15.48
CA ALA A 126 -5.91 -15.79 16.13
C ALA A 126 -4.94 -15.29 17.21
N ALA A 127 -4.58 -16.20 18.12
CA ALA A 127 -3.58 -15.96 19.16
C ALA A 127 -2.64 -17.16 19.23
N ALA A 128 -1.35 -16.90 19.38
CA ALA A 128 -0.30 -17.92 19.52
C ALA A 128 0.52 -17.65 20.79
N SER A 129 1.10 -18.70 21.35
CA SER A 129 1.96 -18.64 22.54
C SER A 129 3.33 -19.24 22.22
N PRO A 130 4.42 -18.72 22.79
CA PRO A 130 4.48 -17.66 23.80
C PRO A 130 4.38 -16.23 23.23
N GLY A 131 4.27 -15.25 24.13
CA GLY A 131 4.49 -13.84 23.85
C GLY A 131 5.96 -13.42 24.03
N PHE A 132 6.21 -12.11 24.03
CA PHE A 132 7.58 -11.56 23.98
C PHE A 132 8.44 -11.79 25.24
N GLN A 133 7.90 -12.31 26.33
CA GLN A 133 8.70 -12.66 27.52
C GLN A 133 9.42 -14.02 27.39
N ALA A 134 9.18 -14.78 26.33
CA ALA A 134 9.93 -16.00 26.04
C ALA A 134 11.13 -15.74 25.12
N ALA A 135 12.06 -16.70 25.07
CA ALA A 135 13.25 -16.62 24.23
C ALA A 135 12.90 -16.41 22.73
N PRO A 136 13.67 -15.60 21.98
CA PRO A 136 13.36 -15.25 20.59
C PRO A 136 13.13 -16.42 19.63
N ASP A 137 13.77 -17.57 19.83
CA ASP A 137 13.55 -18.75 18.98
C ASP A 137 12.13 -19.32 19.12
N ALA A 138 11.56 -19.31 20.32
CA ALA A 138 10.17 -19.72 20.55
C ALA A 138 9.18 -18.69 19.99
N LEU A 139 9.53 -17.41 20.09
CA LEU A 139 8.76 -16.30 19.53
C LEU A 139 8.60 -16.44 18.01
N ARG A 140 9.67 -16.80 17.29
CA ARG A 140 9.66 -17.02 15.84
C ARG A 140 8.61 -18.07 15.43
N GLY A 141 8.47 -19.16 16.20
CA GLY A 141 7.45 -20.19 15.95
C GLY A 141 6.03 -19.64 16.02
N ALA A 142 5.70 -18.93 17.10
CA ALA A 142 4.40 -18.31 17.31
C ALA A 142 4.05 -17.24 16.25
N VAL A 143 5.04 -16.50 15.74
CA VAL A 143 4.83 -15.54 14.64
C VAL A 143 4.52 -16.27 13.32
N MET A 144 5.24 -17.36 13.01
CA MET A 144 5.00 -18.14 11.79
C MET A 144 3.61 -18.81 11.80
N GLU A 145 3.14 -19.31 12.94
CA GLU A 145 1.79 -19.84 13.10
C GLU A 145 0.72 -18.78 12.73
N LEU A 146 0.88 -17.55 13.21
CA LEU A 146 -0.03 -16.44 12.91
C LEU A 146 0.08 -15.94 11.46
N ILE A 147 1.25 -16.04 10.83
CA ILE A 147 1.44 -15.78 9.40
C ILE A 147 0.70 -16.81 8.55
N GLU A 148 0.79 -18.10 8.85
CA GLU A 148 0.06 -19.13 8.11
C GLU A 148 -1.47 -19.05 8.34
N PHE A 149 -1.91 -18.70 9.55
CA PHE A 149 -3.32 -18.32 9.78
C PHE A 149 -3.76 -17.16 8.88
N ALA A 150 -2.95 -16.11 8.74
CA ALA A 150 -3.27 -14.97 7.88
C ALA A 150 -3.32 -15.36 6.40
N LYS A 151 -2.37 -16.19 5.92
CA LYS A 151 -2.37 -16.74 4.55
C LYS A 151 -3.61 -17.58 4.25
N GLY A 152 -4.14 -18.29 5.25
CA GLY A 152 -5.42 -19.01 5.16
C GLY A 152 -6.67 -18.11 5.12
N ARG A 153 -6.53 -16.78 5.26
CA ARG A 153 -7.64 -15.80 5.24
C ARG A 153 -7.52 -14.74 4.13
N VAL A 154 -6.31 -14.49 3.63
CA VAL A 154 -6.03 -13.50 2.58
C VAL A 154 -5.75 -14.24 1.25
N PRO A 155 -6.41 -13.91 0.13
CA PRO A 155 -6.13 -14.51 -1.17
C PRO A 155 -4.67 -14.33 -1.59
N MET A 156 -4.05 -15.36 -2.19
CA MET A 156 -2.62 -15.38 -2.51
C MET A 156 -2.13 -14.20 -3.36
N MET A 157 -2.97 -13.69 -4.27
CA MET A 157 -2.63 -12.53 -5.12
C MET A 157 -2.63 -11.19 -4.36
N GLU A 158 -3.28 -11.12 -3.20
CA GLU A 158 -3.29 -9.92 -2.35
C GLU A 158 -2.20 -9.93 -1.28
N TRP A 159 -1.43 -11.01 -1.08
CA TRP A 159 -0.41 -11.07 -0.02
C TRP A 159 0.58 -9.89 -0.11
N GLY A 160 1.26 -9.70 -1.25
CA GLY A 160 2.20 -8.60 -1.47
C GLY A 160 1.58 -7.19 -1.51
N ASN A 161 0.25 -7.07 -1.40
CA ASN A 161 -0.49 -5.81 -1.28
C ASN A 161 -1.09 -5.61 0.12
N THR A 162 -1.11 -6.65 0.94
CA THR A 162 -1.71 -6.67 2.26
C THR A 162 -0.69 -6.21 3.28
N MET A 163 -0.85 -4.97 3.75
CA MET A 163 -0.03 -4.40 4.81
C MET A 163 -0.09 -5.25 6.08
N VAL A 164 1.06 -5.64 6.63
CA VAL A 164 1.20 -6.16 7.99
C VAL A 164 1.95 -5.17 8.88
N ARG A 165 1.41 -4.90 10.07
CA ARG A 165 2.04 -4.06 11.10
C ARG A 165 2.08 -4.83 12.41
N LEU A 166 3.16 -4.65 13.15
CA LEU A 166 3.34 -5.08 14.54
C LEU A 166 3.32 -3.86 15.47
N ASP A 167 2.46 -3.95 16.47
CA ASP A 167 2.43 -3.05 17.62
C ASP A 167 2.72 -3.87 18.90
N ALA A 168 3.93 -3.70 19.46
CA ALA A 168 4.29 -4.26 20.77
C ALA A 168 3.85 -3.32 21.89
N THR A 169 3.44 -3.86 23.03
CA THR A 169 3.02 -3.02 24.18
C THR A 169 4.21 -2.48 24.97
N GLU A 170 4.01 -1.39 25.71
CA GLU A 170 5.04 -0.70 26.52
C GLU A 170 5.80 -1.65 27.47
N GLU A 171 5.18 -2.75 27.92
CA GLU A 171 5.84 -3.74 28.78
C GLU A 171 7.03 -4.45 28.12
N LEU A 172 7.22 -4.34 26.80
CA LEU A 172 8.43 -4.85 26.12
C LEU A 172 9.68 -4.03 26.49
N GLU A 173 9.55 -2.72 26.69
CA GLU A 173 10.66 -1.86 27.11
C GLU A 173 11.17 -2.23 28.52
N GLY A 174 10.31 -2.88 29.32
CA GLY A 174 10.65 -3.45 30.63
C GLY A 174 11.67 -4.60 30.58
N LEU A 175 12.00 -5.15 29.41
CA LEU A 175 13.12 -6.08 29.24
C LEU A 175 14.48 -5.37 29.12
N GLY A 176 14.49 -4.04 28.96
CA GLY A 176 15.68 -3.26 28.62
C GLY A 176 15.91 -3.15 27.11
N ALA A 177 16.49 -2.03 26.67
CA ALA A 177 16.52 -1.63 25.26
C ALA A 177 17.20 -2.65 24.31
N GLU A 178 18.27 -3.32 24.75
CA GLU A 178 18.97 -4.32 23.93
C GLU A 178 18.11 -5.56 23.69
N GLU A 179 17.38 -6.04 24.70
CA GLU A 179 16.55 -7.24 24.59
C GLU A 179 15.23 -6.93 23.88
N ALA A 180 14.65 -5.75 24.13
CA ALA A 180 13.51 -5.24 23.38
C ALA A 180 13.80 -5.17 21.87
N GLU A 181 14.98 -4.68 21.47
CA GLU A 181 15.37 -4.59 20.06
C GLU A 181 15.71 -5.96 19.43
N LYS A 182 16.30 -6.92 20.17
CA LYS A 182 16.44 -8.31 19.71
C LYS A 182 15.07 -8.95 19.41
N VAL A 183 14.10 -8.73 20.29
CA VAL A 183 12.72 -9.18 20.13
C VAL A 183 12.07 -8.53 18.90
N LEU A 184 12.18 -7.20 18.75
CA LEU A 184 11.66 -6.48 17.58
C LEU A 184 12.31 -6.96 16.27
N GLU A 185 13.63 -7.17 16.24
CA GLU A 185 14.32 -7.68 15.06
C GLU A 185 13.94 -9.14 14.74
N CYS A 186 13.70 -9.99 15.75
CA CYS A 186 13.14 -11.33 15.53
C CYS A 186 11.75 -11.27 14.85
N PHE A 187 10.89 -10.33 15.25
CA PHE A 187 9.62 -10.09 14.58
C PHE A 187 9.82 -9.55 13.14
N ARG A 188 10.67 -8.54 12.95
CA ARG A 188 10.95 -7.97 11.62
C ARG A 188 11.43 -9.05 10.65
N GLN A 189 12.34 -9.93 11.07
CA GLN A 189 12.81 -11.04 10.24
C GLN A 189 11.68 -11.97 9.78
N ALA A 190 10.76 -12.33 10.68
CA ALA A 190 9.61 -13.19 10.33
C ALA A 190 8.63 -12.45 9.40
N LEU A 191 8.40 -11.16 9.61
CA LEU A 191 7.50 -10.36 8.78
C LEU A 191 8.08 -10.06 7.38
N ARG A 192 9.38 -9.77 7.26
CA ARG A 192 10.10 -9.61 5.97
C ARG A 192 9.97 -10.83 5.05
N VAL A 193 9.92 -12.05 5.60
CA VAL A 193 9.77 -13.30 4.82
C VAL A 193 8.33 -13.83 4.75
N SER A 194 7.36 -13.11 5.32
CA SER A 194 5.97 -13.56 5.41
C SER A 194 5.25 -13.64 4.05
N GLY A 195 5.70 -12.86 3.07
CA GLY A 195 5.01 -12.62 1.80
C GLY A 195 3.98 -11.48 1.83
N PHE A 196 3.71 -10.91 3.01
CA PHE A 196 2.89 -9.72 3.17
C PHE A 196 3.69 -8.43 2.97
N LEU A 197 3.00 -7.33 2.67
CA LEU A 197 3.64 -6.01 2.55
C LEU A 197 4.08 -5.52 3.92
N PHE A 198 5.39 -5.37 4.13
CA PHE A 198 6.00 -5.02 5.40
C PHE A 198 7.14 -4.01 5.23
N MET A 199 7.33 -3.15 6.23
CA MET A 199 8.50 -2.28 6.39
C MET A 199 8.92 -2.30 7.87
N ASP A 200 10.21 -2.23 8.15
CA ASP A 200 10.78 -2.43 9.50
C ASP A 200 10.26 -1.42 10.53
N GLU A 201 10.00 -0.18 10.10
CA GLU A 201 9.33 0.88 10.87
C GLU A 201 7.92 0.50 11.37
N TRP A 202 7.27 -0.48 10.74
CA TRP A 202 5.96 -1.01 11.16
C TRP A 202 6.09 -2.15 12.17
N ALA A 203 7.27 -2.42 12.73
CA ALA A 203 7.44 -3.30 13.89
C ALA A 203 8.22 -2.57 15.00
N ARG A 204 7.47 -2.04 15.96
CA ARG A 204 7.94 -1.17 17.05
C ARG A 204 7.05 -1.35 18.30
N VAL A 205 7.50 -0.79 19.42
CA VAL A 205 6.64 -0.52 20.58
C VAL A 205 5.65 0.59 20.22
N ILE A 206 4.42 0.49 20.73
CA ILE A 206 3.46 1.60 20.78
C ILE A 206 3.35 2.15 22.18
N SER A 207 3.26 3.47 22.27
CA SER A 207 2.89 4.16 23.51
C SER A 207 1.43 3.84 23.91
N GLY A 208 1.14 3.96 25.20
CA GLY A 208 -0.23 3.85 25.71
C GLY A 208 -1.14 4.93 25.14
N GLU A 209 -0.59 6.08 24.74
CA GLU A 209 -1.35 7.14 24.07
C GLU A 209 -1.74 6.77 22.63
N GLU A 210 -0.85 6.14 21.85
CA GLU A 210 -1.17 5.53 20.56
C GLU A 210 -2.15 4.35 20.67
N GLN A 211 -2.05 3.55 21.74
CA GLN A 211 -2.99 2.47 22.03
C GLN A 211 -4.40 3.04 22.25
N GLY A 212 -4.53 4.05 23.13
CA GLY A 212 -5.80 4.74 23.38
C GLY A 212 -6.38 5.39 22.12
N ILE A 213 -5.56 6.03 21.29
CA ILE A 213 -6.00 6.57 19.99
C ILE A 213 -6.51 5.45 19.08
N SER A 214 -5.77 4.35 18.95
CA SER A 214 -6.12 3.21 18.10
C SER A 214 -7.42 2.53 18.54
N SER A 215 -7.62 2.37 19.85
CA SER A 215 -8.86 1.84 20.44
C SER A 215 -10.03 2.81 20.31
N TRP A 216 -9.81 4.13 20.45
CA TRP A 216 -10.83 5.14 20.18
C TRP A 216 -11.31 5.10 18.73
N VAL A 217 -10.38 4.94 17.77
CA VAL A 217 -10.72 4.77 16.35
C VAL A 217 -11.49 3.48 16.12
N ALA A 218 -11.06 2.35 16.71
CA ALA A 218 -11.76 1.07 16.56
C ALA A 218 -13.19 1.10 17.12
N VAL A 219 -13.40 1.69 18.30
CA VAL A 219 -14.73 1.84 18.92
C VAL A 219 -15.62 2.77 18.09
N ASN A 220 -15.13 3.94 17.68
CA ASN A 220 -15.94 4.88 16.89
C ASN A 220 -16.17 4.42 15.45
N TYR A 221 -15.30 3.56 14.90
CA TYR A 221 -15.57 2.84 13.66
C TYR A 221 -16.73 1.86 13.85
N ALA A 222 -16.66 0.98 14.87
CA ALA A 222 -17.68 -0.02 15.14
C ALA A 222 -19.06 0.56 15.48
N LEU A 223 -19.11 1.76 16.09
CA LEU A 223 -20.35 2.49 16.40
C LEU A 223 -20.85 3.37 15.23
N GLY A 224 -20.11 3.48 14.12
CA GLY A 224 -20.48 4.34 13.00
C GLY A 224 -20.44 5.84 13.33
N ASN A 225 -19.52 6.26 14.21
CA ASN A 225 -19.35 7.64 14.68
C ASN A 225 -18.20 8.38 13.98
N LEU A 226 -17.33 7.70 13.23
CA LEU A 226 -16.30 8.36 12.42
C LEU A 226 -16.94 9.07 11.21
N GLY A 227 -16.62 10.36 11.05
CA GLY A 227 -17.27 11.26 10.09
C GLY A 227 -18.35 12.15 10.71
N ARG A 228 -18.71 11.93 11.98
CA ARG A 228 -19.61 12.81 12.75
C ARG A 228 -18.86 13.91 13.48
N GLU A 229 -19.58 14.86 14.09
CA GLU A 229 -18.96 15.89 14.93
C GLU A 229 -18.19 15.27 16.12
N PRO A 230 -17.10 15.90 16.60
CA PRO A 230 -16.34 15.42 17.76
C PRO A 230 -17.18 15.12 19.00
N GLN A 231 -18.28 15.84 19.19
CA GLN A 231 -19.21 15.71 20.32
C GLN A 231 -20.08 14.44 20.26
N GLU A 232 -20.33 13.91 19.05
CA GLU A 232 -21.10 12.68 18.83
C GLU A 232 -20.23 11.41 18.93
N THR A 233 -18.93 11.57 19.17
CA THR A 233 -18.00 10.44 19.30
C THR A 233 -17.97 9.89 20.72
N THR A 234 -17.85 8.58 20.82
CA THR A 234 -17.75 7.87 22.10
C THR A 234 -16.33 7.99 22.64
N GLY A 235 -16.18 8.64 23.79
CA GLY A 235 -14.94 8.59 24.57
C GLY A 235 -14.73 7.18 25.15
N ILE A 236 -13.49 6.74 25.24
CA ILE A 236 -13.11 5.42 25.75
C ILE A 236 -12.29 5.50 27.04
N VAL A 237 -12.37 4.42 27.80
CA VAL A 237 -11.44 4.08 28.88
C VAL A 237 -11.00 2.63 28.64
N GLU A 238 -9.72 2.40 28.40
CA GLU A 238 -9.14 1.07 28.22
C GLU A 238 -8.25 0.73 29.41
N LEU A 239 -8.35 -0.51 29.91
CA LEU A 239 -7.62 -0.99 31.08
C LEU A 239 -6.69 -2.15 30.68
N GLY A 240 -5.45 -1.79 30.32
CA GLY A 240 -4.40 -2.70 29.89
C GLY A 240 -3.68 -3.43 31.04
N GLY A 241 -2.55 -4.05 30.70
CA GLY A 241 -1.69 -4.77 31.65
C GLY A 241 -0.98 -3.84 32.63
N ALA A 242 -0.15 -2.95 32.11
CA ALA A 242 0.62 -1.98 32.90
C ALA A 242 -0.05 -0.60 33.09
N SER A 243 -0.98 -0.20 32.21
CA SER A 243 -1.52 1.17 32.13
C SER A 243 -3.04 1.21 31.94
N LEU A 244 -3.66 2.33 32.32
CA LEU A 244 -5.04 2.72 31.98
C LEU A 244 -4.97 3.85 30.95
N GLN A 245 -5.71 3.74 29.85
CA GLN A 245 -5.79 4.76 28.80
C GLN A 245 -7.15 5.46 28.86
N VAL A 246 -7.17 6.78 28.72
CA VAL A 246 -8.40 7.56 28.54
C VAL A 246 -8.29 8.37 27.26
N THR A 247 -9.23 8.23 26.33
CA THR A 247 -9.20 8.93 25.04
C THR A 247 -10.57 9.46 24.63
N SER A 248 -10.69 10.76 24.35
CA SER A 248 -11.91 11.40 23.85
C SER A 248 -11.58 12.53 22.88
N ALA A 249 -12.39 12.70 21.84
CA ALA A 249 -12.33 13.92 21.05
C ALA A 249 -12.75 15.14 21.88
N LYS A 250 -12.19 16.31 21.55
CA LYS A 250 -12.53 17.63 22.10
C LYS A 250 -12.86 18.57 20.95
N LEU A 251 -13.75 19.53 21.20
CA LEU A 251 -14.12 20.56 20.22
C LEU A 251 -12.97 21.57 20.04
N ASN A 252 -12.49 22.14 21.13
CA ASN A 252 -11.43 23.16 21.15
C ASN A 252 -10.08 22.51 21.47
N ALA A 253 -9.01 22.99 20.83
CA ALA A 253 -7.65 22.49 21.06
C ALA A 253 -6.94 23.18 22.25
N ASP A 254 -7.52 24.25 22.80
CA ASP A 254 -6.77 25.19 23.66
C ASP A 254 -6.65 24.77 25.13
N ILE A 255 -7.07 23.54 25.48
CA ILE A 255 -7.40 23.14 26.87
C ILE A 255 -6.55 21.97 27.40
N ALA A 256 -5.77 21.25 26.57
CA ALA A 256 -5.00 20.09 27.03
C ALA A 256 -3.64 19.91 26.35
N GLN A 257 -2.64 19.48 27.13
CA GLN A 257 -1.26 19.26 26.66
C GLN A 257 -1.11 18.00 25.80
N SER A 258 -1.97 16.98 25.97
CA SER A 258 -1.90 15.68 25.30
C SER A 258 -2.97 15.55 24.20
N LEU A 259 -2.96 16.51 23.27
CA LEU A 259 -3.87 16.54 22.12
C LEU A 259 -3.21 16.01 20.85
N HIS A 260 -3.84 15.01 20.24
CA HIS A 260 -3.43 14.44 18.96
C HIS A 260 -4.50 14.74 17.90
N THR A 261 -4.16 15.57 16.92
CA THR A 261 -5.05 15.91 15.81
C THR A 261 -4.94 14.87 14.69
N ILE A 262 -6.02 14.14 14.42
CA ILE A 262 -6.10 13.14 13.36
C ILE A 262 -7.23 13.44 12.36
N ARG A 263 -7.13 12.96 11.12
CA ARG A 263 -8.17 13.12 10.09
C ARG A 263 -8.78 11.77 9.72
N LEU A 264 -10.09 11.61 9.91
CA LEU A 264 -10.84 10.38 9.63
C LEU A 264 -12.18 10.71 8.97
N SER A 265 -12.57 9.93 7.95
CA SER A 265 -13.80 10.14 7.16
C SER A 265 -13.97 11.59 6.65
N GLY A 266 -12.86 12.29 6.42
CA GLY A 266 -12.82 13.70 6.00
C GLY A 266 -12.79 14.73 7.14
N VAL A 267 -13.24 14.38 8.35
CA VAL A 267 -13.33 15.23 9.55
C VAL A 267 -12.01 15.26 10.31
N MET A 268 -11.71 16.40 10.94
CA MET A 268 -10.56 16.57 11.85
C MET A 268 -11.02 16.34 13.30
N TYR A 269 -10.32 15.47 14.03
CA TYR A 269 -10.57 15.19 15.44
C TYR A 269 -9.36 15.58 16.29
N ASN A 270 -9.56 16.44 17.26
CA ASN A 270 -8.58 16.74 18.30
C ASN A 270 -8.79 15.76 19.46
N LEU A 271 -8.01 14.67 19.48
CA LEU A 271 -8.13 13.64 20.51
C LEU A 271 -7.33 14.03 21.74
N TYR A 272 -8.01 14.30 22.85
CA TYR A 272 -7.39 14.22 24.16
C TYR A 272 -7.14 12.75 24.46
N THR A 273 -5.88 12.39 24.64
CA THR A 273 -5.49 11.07 25.12
C THR A 273 -4.66 11.22 26.39
N ARG A 274 -4.64 10.21 27.25
CA ARG A 274 -3.75 10.17 28.41
C ARG A 274 -3.48 8.72 28.79
N SER A 275 -2.20 8.34 28.79
CA SER A 275 -1.76 7.13 29.47
C SER A 275 -1.63 7.40 30.97
N LEU A 276 -2.12 6.48 31.79
CA LEU A 276 -1.92 6.43 33.24
C LEU A 276 -1.17 5.13 33.58
N PRO A 277 0.17 5.16 33.59
CA PRO A 277 0.98 4.02 33.98
C PRO A 277 0.65 3.56 35.41
N GLN A 278 0.98 2.29 35.69
CA GLN A 278 0.80 1.62 36.98
C GLN A 278 -0.66 1.31 37.38
N LEU A 279 -1.65 1.93 36.73
CA LEU A 279 -3.08 1.70 36.98
C LEU A 279 -3.66 0.49 36.21
N GLY A 280 -2.82 -0.25 35.48
CA GLY A 280 -3.20 -1.47 34.76
C GLY A 280 -3.41 -2.69 35.66
N GLN A 281 -4.14 -3.69 35.14
CA GLN A 281 -4.61 -4.87 35.88
C GLN A 281 -3.48 -5.63 36.58
N ALA A 282 -2.31 -5.73 35.93
CA ALA A 282 -1.19 -6.51 36.42
C ALA A 282 -0.47 -5.89 37.64
N ARG A 283 -0.67 -4.59 37.91
CA ARG A 283 -0.09 -3.92 39.09
C ARG A 283 -1.12 -3.63 40.18
N VAL A 284 -2.36 -3.31 39.83
CA VAL A 284 -3.46 -3.18 40.83
C VAL A 284 -3.64 -4.48 41.61
N SER A 285 -3.52 -5.63 40.94
CA SER A 285 -3.59 -6.96 41.58
C SER A 285 -2.45 -7.26 42.55
N VAL A 286 -1.30 -6.59 42.43
CA VAL A 286 -0.11 -6.79 43.29
C VAL A 286 -0.15 -5.90 44.53
N GLY A 287 -0.91 -4.81 44.52
CA GLY A 287 -1.13 -3.93 45.69
C GLY A 287 -2.24 -4.39 46.65
N SER A 288 -2.70 -5.64 46.55
CA SER A 288 -3.90 -6.15 47.21
C SER A 288 -3.69 -7.44 48.03
N GLY A 289 -2.44 -7.74 48.42
CA GLY A 289 -2.05 -8.90 49.22
C GLY A 289 -0.78 -8.63 50.03
#